data_AF-A0A7S1EBZ6-F1
#
_entry.id   AF-A0A7S1EBZ6-F1
#
_cell.length_a   1.000
_cell.length_b   1.000
_cell.length_c   1.000
_cell.angle_alpha   90.00
_cell.angle_beta   90.00
_cell.angle_gamma   90.00
#
_symmetry.space_group_name_H-M   'P 1'
#
loop_
_entity.id
_entity.type
_entity.pdbx_description
1 polymer ?
#
loop_
_entity_poly.entity_id
_entity_poly.type
_entity_poly.pdbx_seq_one_letter_code
_entity_poly.pdbx_strand_id
1 'polypeptide(L)'
;RRMSMPVDSGRRHALLALLAGWSGGSAAQQPGPIAYLTPGLDLPFWRTLSLGVKTIAEAQGLRFTALDSRNDDQRQLANAKEVLARGAAGLVISPTSSRSAVDVLDQCEAARVPAVVADIGTAGGSYLSYVKSDNYFGAFGVGQAVAAAIKERGWTGGDYAMCTIALDRKN
;
A
#
# COMPACT_ATOMS: atom_id res chain seq x y z
N ARG A 1 2.13 -27.95 -11.39
CA ARG A 1 2.87 -28.76 -10.38
C ARG A 1 2.73 -28.07 -9.04
N ARG A 2 1.91 -28.61 -8.13
CA ARG A 2 1.84 -28.15 -6.72
C ARG A 2 3.16 -28.50 -6.05
N MET A 3 3.85 -27.51 -5.50
CA MET A 3 5.01 -27.74 -4.65
C MET A 3 4.51 -27.62 -3.21
N SER A 4 4.20 -28.80 -2.64
CA SER A 4 3.87 -28.99 -1.23
C SER A 4 5.14 -28.82 -0.41
N MET A 5 5.19 -27.84 0.48
CA MET A 5 6.24 -27.78 1.51
C MET A 5 5.80 -28.57 2.75
N PRO A 6 6.73 -29.28 3.42
CA PRO A 6 6.42 -30.06 4.61
C PRO A 6 6.20 -29.14 5.81
N VAL A 7 5.10 -29.36 6.54
CA VAL A 7 4.85 -28.79 7.86
C VAL A 7 5.65 -29.62 8.87
N ASP A 8 6.68 -29.00 9.46
CA ASP A 8 7.43 -29.57 10.57
C ASP A 8 6.56 -29.56 11.84
N SER A 9 6.27 -30.76 12.35
CA SER A 9 5.32 -31.05 13.42
C SER A 9 6.01 -31.38 14.75
N GLY A 10 7.15 -30.75 15.03
CA GLY A 10 7.99 -31.09 16.18
C GLY A 10 8.32 -29.92 17.09
N ARG A 11 7.41 -29.52 18.00
CA ARG A 11 7.76 -28.91 19.31
C ARG A 11 6.52 -28.74 20.21
N ARG A 12 6.00 -29.88 20.68
CA ARG A 12 5.13 -29.95 21.86
C ARG A 12 6.01 -30.17 23.08
N HIS A 13 6.38 -29.09 23.78
CA HIS A 13 6.90 -29.20 25.14
C HIS A 13 6.04 -28.32 26.04
N ALA A 14 5.50 -28.98 27.05
CA ALA A 14 4.63 -28.47 28.08
C ALA A 14 5.24 -27.27 28.80
N LEU A 15 4.40 -26.28 29.11
CA LEU A 15 4.60 -25.45 30.29
C LEU A 15 3.28 -25.36 31.03
N LEU A 16 3.24 -26.04 32.17
CA LEU A 16 2.20 -25.90 33.18
C LEU A 16 2.90 -25.52 34.47
N ALA A 17 2.36 -24.46 35.10
CA ALA A 17 2.46 -24.07 36.50
C ALA A 17 3.33 -22.86 36.88
N LEU A 18 2.61 -21.93 37.54
CA LEU A 18 3.00 -21.08 38.67
C LEU A 18 3.88 -19.85 38.41
N LEU A 19 3.21 -18.69 38.24
CA LEU A 19 3.47 -17.53 39.08
C LEU A 19 2.15 -16.80 39.40
N ALA A 20 1.71 -16.97 40.64
CA ALA A 20 0.87 -15.98 41.31
C ALA A 20 1.71 -14.72 41.54
N GLY A 21 1.10 -13.54 41.35
CA GLY A 21 1.65 -12.28 41.81
C GLY A 21 2.28 -11.41 40.73
N TRP A 22 1.46 -10.82 39.86
CA TRP A 22 1.70 -9.43 39.44
C TRP A 22 0.38 -8.79 39.00
N SER A 23 -0.34 -8.23 39.96
CA SER A 23 -1.33 -7.18 39.72
C SER A 23 -0.59 -5.89 39.39
N GLY A 24 0.08 -5.90 38.24
CA GLY A 24 0.65 -4.74 37.58
C GLY A 24 0.04 -4.71 36.19
N GLY A 25 -1.21 -4.25 36.10
CA GLY A 25 -1.87 -4.00 34.82
C GLY A 25 -1.11 -2.92 34.07
N SER A 26 -0.07 -3.32 33.31
CA SER A 26 0.26 -2.58 32.11
C SER A 26 -0.95 -2.73 31.20
N ALA A 27 -1.77 -1.70 31.12
CA ALA A 27 -2.72 -1.60 30.02
C ALA A 27 -1.90 -1.83 28.75
N ALA A 28 -2.13 -2.95 28.06
CA ALA A 28 -1.45 -3.24 26.81
C ALA A 28 -1.67 -2.02 25.92
N GLN A 29 -0.59 -1.30 25.62
CA GLN A 29 -0.65 -0.10 24.80
C GLN A 29 -1.29 -0.54 23.48
N GLN A 30 -2.48 0.00 23.19
CA GLN A 30 -3.19 -0.34 21.96
C GLN A 30 -2.25 -0.11 20.78
N PRO A 31 -2.16 -1.06 19.82
CA PRO A 31 -1.29 -0.90 18.67
C PRO A 31 -1.46 0.47 18.02
N GLY A 32 -0.36 0.97 17.45
CA GLY A 32 -0.41 2.14 16.58
C GLY A 32 -1.43 2.01 15.46
N PRO A 33 -1.83 3.13 14.84
CA PRO A 33 -2.67 3.04 13.64
C PRO A 33 -1.93 2.36 12.49
N ILE A 34 -2.69 1.78 11.57
CA ILE A 34 -2.23 1.56 10.20
C ILE A 34 -2.25 2.92 9.50
N ALA A 35 -1.09 3.35 9.02
CA ALA A 35 -0.95 4.59 8.27
C ALA A 35 -1.03 4.30 6.77
N TYR A 36 -1.78 5.11 6.03
CA TYR A 36 -1.79 5.12 4.57
C TYR A 36 -1.19 6.42 4.05
N LEU A 37 -0.11 6.32 3.28
CA LEU A 37 0.49 7.46 2.57
C LEU A 37 0.04 7.46 1.12
N THR A 38 -0.58 8.54 0.69
CA THR A 38 -1.18 8.63 -0.65
C THR A 38 -0.61 9.80 -1.45
N PRO A 39 -0.60 9.74 -2.80
CA PRO A 39 -0.20 10.88 -3.61
C PRO A 39 -1.12 12.07 -3.40
N GLY A 40 -2.44 11.90 -3.44
CA GLY A 40 -3.37 13.00 -3.17
C GLY A 40 -4.80 12.55 -2.91
N LEU A 41 -5.45 13.04 -1.85
CA LEU A 41 -6.86 12.73 -1.55
C LEU A 41 -7.84 13.61 -2.33
N ASP A 42 -7.35 14.56 -3.12
CA ASP A 42 -8.10 15.34 -4.09
C ASP A 42 -8.65 14.49 -5.25
N LEU A 43 -7.96 13.39 -5.60
CA LEU A 43 -8.43 12.46 -6.63
C LEU A 43 -9.33 11.34 -6.05
N PRO A 44 -10.48 11.03 -6.69
CA PRO A 44 -11.38 9.97 -6.24
C PRO A 44 -10.72 8.60 -6.09
N PHE A 45 -9.78 8.25 -6.99
CA PHE A 45 -9.09 6.97 -6.98
C PHE A 45 -8.39 6.69 -5.64
N TRP A 46 -7.60 7.67 -5.18
CA TRP A 46 -6.86 7.58 -3.91
C TRP A 46 -7.78 7.61 -2.68
N ARG A 47 -8.92 8.29 -2.75
CA ARG A 47 -9.95 8.23 -1.69
C ARG A 47 -10.53 6.82 -1.57
N THR A 48 -10.85 6.19 -2.70
CA THR A 48 -11.36 4.81 -2.73
C THR A 48 -10.34 3.83 -2.16
N LEU A 49 -9.07 3.94 -2.56
CA LEU A 49 -7.99 3.09 -2.03
C LEU A 49 -7.82 3.31 -0.51
N SER A 50 -7.78 4.57 -0.06
CA SER A 50 -7.73 4.91 1.37
C SER A 50 -8.90 4.29 2.15
N LEU A 51 -10.11 4.29 1.59
CA LEU A 51 -11.28 3.68 2.22
C LEU A 51 -11.10 2.16 2.34
N GLY A 52 -10.59 1.50 1.31
CA GLY A 52 -10.28 0.07 1.37
C GLY A 52 -9.32 -0.29 2.49
N VAL A 53 -8.22 0.46 2.63
CA VAL A 53 -7.26 0.27 3.73
C VAL A 53 -7.92 0.50 5.09
N LYS A 54 -8.69 1.59 5.22
CA LYS A 54 -9.43 1.91 6.45
C LYS A 54 -10.36 0.78 6.85
N THR A 55 -11.20 0.30 5.93
CA THR A 55 -12.18 -0.74 6.19
C THR A 55 -11.53 -2.02 6.72
N ILE A 56 -10.41 -2.45 6.13
CA ILE A 56 -9.72 -3.65 6.60
C ILE A 56 -9.03 -3.41 7.94
N ALA A 57 -8.38 -2.27 8.15
CA ALA A 57 -7.75 -1.94 9.44
C ALA A 57 -8.78 -1.94 10.58
N GLU A 58 -9.90 -1.24 10.40
CA GLU A 58 -10.97 -1.15 11.40
C GLU A 58 -11.65 -2.50 11.65
N ALA A 59 -11.84 -3.33 10.61
CA ALA A 59 -12.36 -4.69 10.76
C ALA A 59 -11.45 -5.61 11.59
N GLN A 60 -10.15 -5.29 11.67
CA GLN A 60 -9.18 -5.98 12.51
C GLN A 60 -9.00 -5.32 13.89
N GLY A 61 -9.84 -4.33 14.23
CA GLY A 61 -9.77 -3.61 15.51
C GLY A 61 -8.61 -2.62 15.61
N LEU A 62 -7.96 -2.29 14.49
CA LEU A 62 -6.85 -1.34 14.44
C LEU A 62 -7.35 0.06 14.10
N ARG A 63 -6.63 1.07 14.62
CA ARG A 63 -6.85 2.47 14.22
C ARG A 63 -6.32 2.70 12.81
N PHE A 64 -6.84 3.72 12.14
CA PHE A 64 -6.44 4.11 10.79
C PHE A 64 -6.08 5.59 10.72
N THR A 65 -5.08 5.93 9.92
CA THR A 65 -4.80 7.32 9.52
C THR A 65 -4.36 7.37 8.06
N ALA A 66 -4.76 8.41 7.34
CA ALA A 66 -4.32 8.67 5.97
C ALA A 66 -3.64 10.04 5.89
N LEU A 67 -2.50 10.11 5.21
CA LEU A 67 -1.76 11.35 5.01
C LEU A 67 -1.62 11.64 3.52
N ASP A 68 -2.09 12.83 3.14
CA ASP A 68 -2.05 13.36 1.79
C ASP A 68 -0.68 14.00 1.50
N SER A 69 0.03 13.44 0.52
CA SER A 69 1.38 13.88 0.14
C SER A 69 1.37 15.01 -0.90
N ARG A 70 0.20 15.43 -1.41
CA ARG A 70 0.03 16.46 -2.44
C ARG A 70 0.94 16.28 -3.66
N ASN A 71 1.14 15.02 -4.03
CA ASN A 71 1.99 14.56 -5.10
C ASN A 71 3.43 15.08 -4.99
N ASP A 72 3.93 15.25 -3.76
CA ASP A 72 5.26 15.75 -3.44
C ASP A 72 6.07 14.70 -2.67
N ASP A 73 7.23 14.33 -3.22
CA ASP A 73 8.10 13.26 -2.71
C ASP A 73 8.66 13.60 -1.31
N GLN A 74 9.04 14.85 -1.08
CA GLN A 74 9.61 15.29 0.20
C GLN A 74 8.56 15.28 1.31
N ARG A 75 7.34 15.71 0.99
CA ARG A 75 6.18 15.64 1.87
C ARG A 75 5.81 14.20 2.17
N GLN A 76 5.84 13.30 1.19
CA GLN A 76 5.58 11.87 1.44
C GLN A 76 6.59 11.28 2.43
N LEU A 77 7.88 11.61 2.29
CA LEU A 77 8.92 11.19 3.23
C LEU A 77 8.71 11.80 4.63
N ALA A 78 8.33 13.08 4.71
CA ALA A 78 8.04 13.74 5.98
C ALA A 78 6.83 13.08 6.69
N ASN A 79 5.78 12.78 5.94
CA ASN A 79 4.60 12.05 6.43
C ASN A 79 4.99 10.68 6.99
N ALA A 80 5.87 9.93 6.31
CA ALA A 80 6.38 8.65 6.79
C ALA A 80 7.10 8.79 8.13
N LYS A 81 8.04 9.73 8.24
CA LYS A 81 8.77 9.99 9.49
C LYS A 81 7.83 10.36 10.63
N GLU A 82 6.81 11.19 10.37
CA GLU A 82 5.81 11.58 11.35
C GLU A 82 5.03 10.39 11.90
N VAL A 83 4.47 9.54 11.04
CA VAL A 83 3.65 8.40 11.49
C VAL A 83 4.50 7.32 12.19
N LEU A 84 5.73 7.11 11.72
CA LEU A 84 6.66 6.17 12.33
C LEU A 84 7.09 6.66 13.73
N ALA A 85 7.41 7.95 13.88
CA ALA A 85 7.74 8.54 15.18
C ALA A 85 6.56 8.48 16.16
N ARG A 86 5.32 8.51 15.66
CA ARG A 86 4.09 8.34 16.45
C ARG A 86 3.73 6.87 16.72
N GLY A 87 4.60 5.93 16.32
CA GLY A 87 4.46 4.52 16.60
C GLY A 87 3.37 3.83 15.78
N ALA A 88 3.24 4.16 14.49
CA ALA A 88 2.37 3.41 13.57
C ALA A 88 2.69 1.91 13.61
N ALA A 89 1.65 1.06 13.61
CA ALA A 89 1.82 -0.39 13.67
C ALA A 89 2.16 -1.01 12.31
N GLY A 90 1.86 -0.30 11.23
CA GLY A 90 2.12 -0.70 9.86
C GLY A 90 1.89 0.48 8.92
N LEU A 91 2.48 0.40 7.73
CA LEU A 91 2.40 1.45 6.72
C LEU A 91 1.97 0.86 5.37
N VAL A 92 0.95 1.45 4.77
CA VAL A 92 0.60 1.23 3.36
C VAL A 92 1.01 2.49 2.61
N ILE A 93 1.73 2.32 1.50
CA ILE A 93 2.15 3.45 0.66
C ILE A 93 1.67 3.25 -0.76
N SER A 94 1.00 4.28 -1.29
CA SER A 94 0.91 4.54 -2.72
C SER A 94 1.94 5.63 -3.04
N PRO A 95 3.09 5.29 -3.64
CA PRO A 95 4.17 6.25 -3.87
C PRO A 95 3.80 7.41 -4.77
N THR A 96 4.34 8.59 -4.50
CA THR A 96 4.28 9.73 -5.44
C THR A 96 5.16 9.47 -6.67
N SER A 97 6.29 8.78 -6.50
CA SER A 97 7.16 8.28 -7.56
C SER A 97 7.76 6.93 -7.14
N SER A 98 8.19 6.11 -8.09
CA SER A 98 8.83 4.82 -7.75
C SER A 98 10.15 5.02 -7.00
N ARG A 99 10.81 6.17 -7.15
CA ARG A 99 12.05 6.48 -6.46
C ARG A 99 11.81 6.89 -5.01
N SER A 100 10.82 7.76 -4.76
CA SER A 100 10.51 8.24 -3.40
C SER A 100 10.06 7.13 -2.47
N ALA A 101 9.46 6.07 -3.03
CA ALA A 101 9.10 4.86 -2.29
C ALA A 101 10.29 4.25 -1.53
N VAL A 102 11.50 4.26 -2.11
CA VAL A 102 12.69 3.65 -1.50
C VAL A 102 13.00 4.32 -0.17
N ASP A 103 13.06 5.66 -0.14
CA ASP A 103 13.35 6.40 1.09
C ASP A 103 12.31 6.15 2.19
N VAL A 104 11.04 6.01 1.82
CA VAL A 104 9.97 5.69 2.78
C VAL A 104 10.12 4.27 3.33
N LEU A 105 10.39 3.29 2.47
CA LEU A 105 10.57 1.90 2.88
C LEU A 105 11.80 1.74 3.78
N ASP A 106 12.87 2.48 3.52
CA ASP A 106 14.06 2.52 4.38
C ASP A 106 13.73 3.07 5.78
N GLN A 107 12.85 4.09 5.89
CA GLN A 107 12.37 4.55 7.20
C GLN A 107 11.56 3.47 7.92
N CYS A 108 10.69 2.75 7.20
CA CYS A 108 9.90 1.65 7.76
C CYS A 108 10.81 0.52 8.28
N GLU A 109 11.81 0.12 7.50
CA GLU A 109 12.78 -0.91 7.90
C GLU A 109 13.57 -0.49 9.14
N ALA A 110 14.10 0.75 9.16
CA ALA A 110 14.81 1.28 10.31
C ALA A 110 13.95 1.32 11.58
N ALA A 111 12.66 1.64 11.44
CA ALA A 111 11.69 1.64 12.52
C ALA A 111 11.14 0.24 12.87
N ARG A 112 11.50 -0.80 12.10
CA ARG A 112 10.93 -2.16 12.18
C ARG A 112 9.40 -2.19 12.06
N VAL A 113 8.85 -1.30 11.24
CA VAL A 113 7.42 -1.22 10.94
C VAL A 113 7.16 -1.89 9.59
N PRO A 114 6.25 -2.87 9.50
CA PRO A 114 5.95 -3.53 8.24
C PRO A 114 5.31 -2.58 7.23
N ALA A 115 5.77 -2.66 5.97
CA ALA A 115 5.27 -1.83 4.87
C ALA A 115 4.63 -2.67 3.75
N VAL A 116 3.58 -2.14 3.14
CA VAL A 116 2.92 -2.68 1.93
C VAL A 116 2.88 -1.58 0.87
N VAL A 117 3.21 -1.94 -0.37
CA VAL A 117 3.13 -1.03 -1.52
C VAL A 117 1.78 -1.23 -2.23
N ALA A 118 1.13 -0.14 -2.60
CA ALA A 118 -0.16 -0.14 -3.27
C ALA A 118 -0.12 0.70 -4.56
N ASP A 119 -0.71 0.17 -5.62
CA ASP A 119 -0.89 0.77 -6.95
C ASP A 119 0.41 1.14 -7.68
N ILE A 120 1.13 2.16 -7.24
CA ILE A 120 2.40 2.60 -7.84
C ILE A 120 3.54 1.78 -7.22
N GLY A 121 4.31 1.10 -8.06
CA GLY A 121 5.43 0.27 -7.65
C GLY A 121 6.65 1.08 -7.20
N THR A 122 7.58 0.41 -6.53
CA THR A 122 8.83 0.98 -6.03
C THR A 122 10.04 0.61 -6.91
N ALA A 123 11.07 1.45 -6.91
CA ALA A 123 12.36 1.15 -7.52
C ALA A 123 13.19 0.13 -6.70
N GLY A 124 12.87 -0.07 -5.41
CA GLY A 124 13.57 -0.97 -4.49
C GLY A 124 13.00 -0.92 -3.07
N GLY A 125 13.77 -1.31 -2.06
CA GLY A 125 13.36 -1.30 -0.66
C GLY A 125 12.59 -2.57 -0.23
N SER A 126 12.47 -2.75 1.09
CA SER A 126 11.84 -3.92 1.70
C SER A 126 10.34 -3.69 1.96
N TYR A 127 9.49 -4.62 1.51
CA TYR A 127 8.04 -4.58 1.72
C TYR A 127 7.46 -5.98 1.80
N LEU A 128 6.33 -6.12 2.49
CA LEU A 128 5.64 -7.41 2.67
C LEU A 128 4.90 -7.86 1.41
N SER A 129 4.27 -6.91 0.73
CA SER A 129 3.46 -7.18 -0.46
C SER A 129 3.36 -5.95 -1.35
N TYR A 130 3.11 -6.20 -2.63
CA TYR A 130 2.76 -5.18 -3.60
C TYR A 130 1.40 -5.54 -4.20
N VAL A 131 0.42 -4.64 -4.05
CA VAL A 131 -0.95 -4.81 -4.52
C VAL A 131 -1.23 -3.76 -5.59
N LYS A 132 -1.62 -4.17 -6.79
CA LYS A 132 -1.93 -3.27 -7.90
C LYS A 132 -3.08 -3.79 -8.75
N SER A 133 -3.69 -2.90 -9.51
CA SER A 133 -4.61 -3.28 -10.59
C SER A 133 -3.87 -3.87 -11.80
N ASP A 134 -4.57 -4.67 -12.60
CA ASP A 134 -4.10 -5.09 -13.91
C ASP A 134 -4.28 -3.94 -14.92
N ASN A 135 -3.33 -3.01 -14.88
CA ASN A 135 -3.33 -1.82 -15.72
C ASN A 135 -3.22 -2.15 -17.21
N TYR A 136 -2.59 -3.28 -17.58
CA TYR A 136 -2.54 -3.71 -18.98
C TYR A 136 -3.92 -4.13 -19.46
N PHE A 137 -4.60 -5.01 -18.72
CA PHE A 137 -5.94 -5.45 -19.08
C PHE A 137 -6.93 -4.27 -19.14
N GLY A 138 -6.86 -3.36 -18.16
CA GLY A 138 -7.68 -2.15 -18.13
C GLY A 138 -7.45 -1.24 -19.34
N ALA A 139 -6.19 -0.90 -19.64
CA ALA A 139 -5.86 -0.04 -20.77
C ALA A 139 -6.17 -0.68 -22.13
N PHE A 140 -5.94 -1.98 -22.26
CA PHE A 140 -6.28 -2.74 -23.47
C PHE A 140 -7.78 -2.71 -23.74
N GLY A 141 -8.61 -2.93 -22.71
CA GLY A 141 -10.06 -2.83 -22.82
C GLY A 141 -10.55 -1.44 -23.24
N VAL A 142 -9.94 -0.37 -22.69
CA VAL A 142 -10.22 1.02 -23.12
C VAL A 142 -9.86 1.22 -24.59
N GLY A 143 -8.69 0.73 -25.02
CA GLY A 143 -8.28 0.81 -26.43
C GLY A 143 -9.25 0.10 -27.37
N GLN A 144 -9.75 -1.08 -26.99
CA GLN A 144 -10.77 -1.80 -27.76
C GLN A 144 -12.07 -1.00 -27.87
N ALA A 145 -12.53 -0.41 -26.76
CA ALA A 145 -13.75 0.41 -26.75
C ALA A 145 -13.63 1.65 -27.63
N VAL A 146 -12.48 2.34 -27.58
CA VAL A 146 -12.20 3.51 -28.45
C VAL A 146 -12.18 3.09 -29.92
N ALA A 147 -11.50 1.99 -30.26
CA ALA A 147 -11.44 1.49 -31.63
C ALA A 147 -12.83 1.11 -32.17
N ALA A 148 -13.70 0.53 -31.33
CA ALA A 148 -15.08 0.24 -31.69
C ALA A 148 -15.88 1.52 -31.98
N ALA A 149 -15.80 2.51 -31.09
CA ALA A 149 -16.49 3.79 -31.25
C ALA A 149 -16.05 4.58 -32.50
N ILE A 150 -14.75 4.54 -32.86
CA ILE A 150 -14.22 5.15 -34.08
C ILE A 150 -14.86 4.51 -35.33
N LYS A 151 -14.95 3.18 -35.37
CA LYS A 151 -15.57 2.43 -36.47
C LYS A 151 -17.06 2.74 -36.61
N GLU A 152 -17.80 2.77 -35.50
CA GLU A 152 -19.23 3.10 -35.48
C GLU A 152 -19.51 4.50 -36.03
N ARG A 153 -18.59 5.44 -35.84
CA ARG A 153 -18.67 6.80 -36.38
C ARG A 153 -18.23 6.93 -37.83
N GLY A 154 -17.75 5.85 -38.45
CA GLY A 154 -17.22 5.87 -39.81
C GLY A 154 -15.95 6.70 -39.97
N TRP A 155 -15.21 6.93 -38.89
CA TRP A 155 -13.94 7.66 -38.93
C TRP A 155 -12.84 6.75 -39.46
N THR A 156 -12.40 6.99 -40.70
CA THR A 156 -11.46 6.13 -41.44
C THR A 156 -10.06 6.73 -41.62
N GLY A 157 -9.81 7.92 -41.08
CA GLY A 157 -8.51 8.59 -41.13
C GLY A 157 -8.42 9.78 -40.17
N GLY A 158 -7.22 10.33 -40.03
CA GLY A 158 -6.90 11.43 -39.12
C GLY A 158 -5.84 11.05 -38.07
N ASP A 159 -5.31 12.06 -37.38
CA ASP A 159 -4.34 11.88 -36.31
C ASP A 159 -5.03 11.50 -35.00
N TYR A 160 -4.30 10.79 -34.14
CA TYR A 160 -4.71 10.56 -32.76
C TYR A 160 -3.65 11.11 -31.80
N ALA A 161 -4.12 11.63 -30.66
CA ALA A 161 -3.27 12.02 -29.56
C ALA A 161 -3.54 11.09 -28.37
N MET A 162 -2.49 10.75 -27.64
CA MET A 162 -2.58 9.97 -26.40
C MET A 162 -2.19 10.87 -25.24
N CYS A 163 -3.14 11.17 -24.36
CA CYS A 163 -2.88 11.89 -23.13
C CYS A 163 -2.51 10.88 -22.03
N THR A 164 -1.22 10.76 -21.71
CA THR A 164 -0.74 9.88 -20.64
C THR A 164 -0.30 10.67 -19.41
N ILE A 165 -0.28 10.00 -18.26
CA ILE A 165 0.47 10.48 -17.09
C ILE A 165 1.98 10.24 -17.27
N ALA A 166 2.78 10.69 -16.31
CA ALA A 166 4.22 10.44 -16.28
C ALA A 166 4.53 8.93 -16.28
N LEU A 167 5.48 8.52 -17.12
CA LEU A 167 5.85 7.12 -17.37
C LEU A 167 7.02 6.63 -16.49
N ASP A 168 7.50 7.47 -15.58
CA ASP A 168 8.56 7.14 -14.62
C ASP A 168 8.04 6.29 -13.44
N ARG A 169 6.73 6.13 -13.33
CA ARG A 169 6.06 5.25 -12.36
C ARG A 169 6.04 3.81 -12.88
N LYS A 170 6.54 2.89 -12.05
CA LYS A 170 6.35 1.46 -12.25
C LYS A 170 4.90 1.11 -11.91
N ASN A 171 4.14 0.60 -12.88
CA ASN A 171 2.73 0.25 -12.75
C ASN A 171 2.48 -1.24 -13.00
#